data_AF-A0A935DKW1-F1
#
_entry.id   AF-A0A935DKW1-F1
#
_cell.length_a   1.000
_cell.length_b   1.000
_cell.length_c   1.000
_cell.angle_alpha   90.00
_cell.angle_beta   90.00
_cell.angle_gamma   90.00
#
_symmetry.space_group_name_H-M   'P 1'
#
loop_
_entity.id
_entity.type
_entity.pdbx_description
1 polymer ?
#
loop_
_entity_poly.entity_id
_entity_poly.type
_entity_poly.pdbx_seq_one_letter_code
_entity_poly.pdbx_strand_id
1 'polypeptide(L)'
;MAARLAREVAAPLLVGKAEIGADFAYEIPNSPTRTLEVTVAGRTVIHRTQAGAMGVVQAVETELVLAASLVNAAATARYLWRFPDSAITLVPMGHEAITPSLEDDLCRRAIASHLQGRPFDLAPFIPALRDGSGRYFFGDDQRQYPREDFERCIACDRFDFAIRAERHGDYARLVRC
;
A
#
# COMPACT_ATOMS: atom_id res chain seq x y z
N MET A 1 2.20 6.18 -18.81
CA MET A 1 3.23 6.45 -17.78
C MET A 1 4.13 5.25 -17.49
N ALA A 2 3.63 4.12 -16.97
CA ALA A 2 4.47 2.97 -16.59
C ALA A 2 5.40 2.47 -17.72
N ALA A 3 4.87 2.33 -18.94
CA ALA A 3 5.67 1.96 -20.12
C ALA A 3 6.77 2.97 -20.48
N ARG A 4 6.59 4.26 -20.16
CA ARG A 4 7.62 5.29 -20.33
C ARG A 4 8.73 5.10 -19.30
N LEU A 5 8.36 5.04 -18.02
CA LEU A 5 9.31 4.83 -16.91
C LEU A 5 10.13 3.54 -17.09
N ALA A 6 9.51 2.47 -17.59
CA ALA A 6 10.18 1.20 -17.82
C ALA A 6 11.32 1.28 -18.84
N ARG A 7 11.27 2.24 -19.76
CA ARG A 7 12.36 2.50 -20.72
C ARG A 7 13.48 3.37 -20.15
N GLU A 8 13.26 4.02 -19.02
CA GLU A 8 14.17 5.00 -18.41
C GLU A 8 14.98 4.42 -17.24
N VAL A 9 14.67 3.20 -16.79
CA VAL A 9 15.29 2.58 -15.60
C VAL A 9 15.97 1.26 -15.93
N ALA A 10 17.03 0.93 -15.18
CA ALA A 10 17.70 -0.36 -15.29
C ALA A 10 16.86 -1.47 -14.64
N ALA A 11 16.77 -2.61 -15.33
CA ALA A 11 16.06 -3.82 -14.87
C ALA A 11 14.66 -3.52 -14.28
N PRO A 12 13.74 -2.90 -15.06
CA PRO A 12 12.39 -2.60 -14.58
C PRO A 12 11.68 -3.89 -14.18
N LEU A 13 10.89 -3.83 -13.11
CA LEU A 13 9.96 -4.87 -12.68
C LEU A 13 8.56 -4.28 -12.62
N LEU A 14 7.68 -4.73 -13.50
CA LEU A 14 6.32 -4.21 -13.61
C LEU A 14 5.39 -4.94 -12.64
N VAL A 15 4.86 -4.20 -11.66
CA VAL A 15 3.93 -4.71 -10.66
C VAL A 15 2.62 -3.94 -10.75
N GLY A 16 1.48 -4.61 -10.71
CA GLY A 16 0.20 -3.89 -10.72
C GLY A 16 -1.02 -4.74 -11.05
N LYS A 17 -2.16 -4.06 -11.14
CA LYS A 17 -3.44 -4.66 -11.54
C LYS A 17 -3.69 -4.40 -13.02
N ALA A 18 -4.11 -5.42 -13.76
CA ALA A 18 -4.46 -5.30 -15.17
C ALA A 18 -5.53 -4.21 -15.37
N GLU A 19 -5.33 -3.37 -16.38
CA GLU A 19 -6.23 -2.29 -16.74
C GLU A 19 -7.15 -2.72 -17.86
N ILE A 20 -8.44 -2.46 -17.71
CA ILE A 20 -9.40 -2.65 -18.80
C ILE A 20 -8.97 -1.76 -19.97
N GLY A 21 -8.69 -2.39 -21.11
CA GLY A 21 -8.29 -1.69 -22.35
C GLY A 21 -6.80 -1.35 -22.47
N ALA A 22 -5.94 -1.78 -21.54
CA ALA A 22 -4.50 -1.62 -21.70
C ALA A 22 -3.86 -2.86 -22.36
N ASP A 23 -3.04 -2.62 -23.39
CA ASP A 23 -2.18 -3.65 -24.00
C ASP A 23 -0.85 -3.78 -23.22
N PHE A 24 -0.97 -3.98 -21.90
CA PHE A 24 0.17 -3.97 -20.98
C PHE A 24 0.03 -5.08 -19.94
N ALA A 25 1.01 -5.99 -19.91
CA ALA A 25 1.07 -7.09 -18.96
C ALA A 25 2.01 -6.75 -17.80
N TYR A 26 1.55 -6.96 -16.58
CA TYR A 26 2.38 -6.89 -15.39
C TYR A 26 3.10 -8.24 -15.18
N GLU A 27 4.38 -8.19 -14.82
CA GLU A 27 5.16 -9.38 -14.47
C GLU A 27 4.65 -9.99 -13.17
N ILE A 28 4.27 -9.14 -12.20
CA ILE A 28 3.70 -9.54 -10.93
C ILE A 28 2.35 -8.82 -10.77
N PRO A 29 1.25 -9.52 -10.45
CA PRO A 29 0.01 -8.85 -10.09
C PRO A 29 0.21 -8.03 -8.80
N ASN A 30 -0.76 -7.21 -8.42
CA ASN A 30 -0.72 -6.44 -7.16
C ASN A 30 -0.88 -7.33 -5.91
N SER A 31 0.03 -8.29 -5.73
CA SER A 31 -0.03 -9.36 -4.74
C SER A 31 1.30 -9.45 -3.97
N PRO A 32 1.28 -9.25 -2.63
CA PRO A 32 2.47 -9.47 -1.82
C PRO A 32 2.97 -10.91 -1.85
N THR A 33 2.11 -11.91 -2.05
CA THR A 33 2.51 -13.31 -2.18
C THR A 33 3.26 -13.55 -3.48
N ARG A 34 2.73 -13.08 -4.62
CA ARG A 34 3.43 -13.23 -5.91
C ARG A 34 4.75 -12.48 -5.95
N THR A 35 4.89 -11.40 -5.18
CA THR A 35 6.16 -10.68 -5.03
C THR A 35 7.27 -11.54 -4.45
N LEU A 36 6.95 -12.56 -3.65
CA LEU A 36 7.94 -13.48 -3.07
C LEU A 36 8.46 -14.52 -4.06
N GLU A 37 7.79 -14.70 -5.21
CA GLU A 37 8.13 -15.70 -6.23
C GLU A 37 9.19 -15.18 -7.21
N VAL A 38 9.51 -13.88 -7.14
CA VAL A 38 10.42 -13.20 -8.07
C VAL A 38 11.52 -12.48 -7.29
N THR A 39 12.75 -12.50 -7.81
CA THR A 39 13.84 -11.69 -7.24
C THR A 39 13.60 -10.21 -7.53
N VAL A 40 13.27 -9.44 -6.48
CA VAL A 40 13.08 -7.98 -6.54
C VAL A 40 14.38 -7.22 -6.29
N ALA A 41 15.31 -7.79 -5.53
CA ALA A 41 16.56 -7.13 -5.16
C ALA A 41 17.37 -6.70 -6.39
N GLY A 42 17.84 -5.44 -6.39
CA GLY A 42 18.61 -4.86 -7.50
C GLY A 42 17.77 -4.41 -8.70
N ARG A 43 16.44 -4.57 -8.66
CA ARG A 43 15.52 -4.13 -9.72
C ARG A 43 14.81 -2.83 -9.35
N THR A 44 14.37 -2.10 -10.36
CA THR A 44 13.50 -0.92 -10.16
C THR A 44 12.04 -1.35 -10.31
N VAL A 45 11.30 -1.38 -9.20
CA VAL A 45 9.87 -1.71 -9.22
C VAL A 45 9.07 -0.53 -9.72
N ILE A 46 8.34 -0.73 -10.82
CA ILE A 46 7.34 0.23 -11.31
C ILE A 46 5.98 -0.35 -10.93
N HIS A 47 5.42 0.21 -9.86
CA HIS A 47 4.17 -0.25 -9.30
C HIS A 47 3.02 0.64 -9.75
N ARG A 48 2.05 0.07 -10.46
CA ARG A 48 0.83 0.76 -10.88
C ARG A 48 -0.36 0.27 -10.04
N THR A 49 -0.94 1.19 -9.29
CA THR A 49 -2.19 1.03 -8.56
C THR A 49 -3.01 2.30 -8.74
N GLN A 50 -4.34 2.20 -8.80
CA GLN A 50 -5.20 3.35 -9.06
C GLN A 50 -5.35 4.21 -7.80
N ALA A 51 -6.07 3.72 -6.80
CA ALA A 51 -6.41 4.50 -5.60
C ALA A 51 -5.16 5.01 -4.85
N GLY A 52 -4.23 4.11 -4.54
CA GLY A 52 -3.03 4.47 -3.75
C GLY A 52 -2.11 5.46 -4.46
N ALA A 53 -1.88 5.31 -5.77
CA ALA A 53 -1.00 6.22 -6.49
C ALA A 53 -1.66 7.59 -6.66
N MET A 54 -2.97 7.64 -6.93
CA MET A 54 -3.71 8.89 -7.03
C MET A 54 -3.69 9.67 -5.71
N GLY A 55 -3.89 9.01 -4.57
CA GLY A 55 -3.82 9.66 -3.26
C GLY A 55 -2.46 10.31 -2.98
N VAL A 56 -1.37 9.62 -3.36
CA VAL A 56 -0.02 10.17 -3.24
C VAL A 56 0.20 11.35 -4.20
N VAL A 57 -0.15 11.20 -5.48
CA VAL A 57 0.10 12.23 -6.50
C VAL A 57 -0.73 13.49 -6.23
N GLN A 58 -1.93 13.37 -5.66
CA GLN A 58 -2.82 14.49 -5.33
C GLN A 58 -2.52 15.18 -3.99
N ALA A 59 -1.62 14.65 -3.16
CA ALA A 59 -1.18 15.29 -1.92
C ALA A 59 -0.25 16.49 -2.20
N VAL A 60 -0.84 17.60 -2.65
CA VAL A 60 -0.13 18.81 -3.12
C VAL A 60 0.34 19.76 -2.03
N GLU A 61 -0.45 19.95 -0.98
CA GLU A 61 -0.20 20.95 0.08
C GLU A 61 0.53 20.35 1.31
N THR A 62 1.47 19.43 1.12
CA THR A 62 2.23 18.79 2.22
C THR A 62 3.70 18.57 1.89
N GLU A 63 4.56 18.73 2.91
CA GLU A 63 6.01 18.49 2.83
C GLU A 63 6.37 17.00 2.95
N LEU A 64 5.47 16.21 3.53
CA LEU A 64 5.69 14.79 3.81
C LEU A 64 4.45 13.98 3.45
N VAL A 65 4.65 12.97 2.60
CA VAL A 65 3.65 11.95 2.28
C VAL A 65 4.25 10.60 2.68
N LEU A 66 3.51 9.83 3.49
CA LEU A 66 3.87 8.47 3.86
C LEU A 66 2.86 7.48 3.28
N ALA A 67 3.36 6.42 2.66
CA ALA A 67 2.53 5.27 2.30
C ALA A 67 2.44 4.33 3.51
N ALA A 68 1.23 4.06 3.97
CA ALA A 68 0.97 3.31 5.18
C ALA A 68 -0.03 2.18 4.93
N SER A 69 0.09 1.13 5.75
CA SER A 69 -0.70 -0.08 5.72
C SER A 69 -0.68 -0.72 7.11
N LEU A 70 -1.53 -1.72 7.36
CA LEU A 70 -1.52 -2.45 8.64
C LEU A 70 -0.13 -3.05 8.94
N VAL A 71 0.60 -3.50 7.93
CA VAL A 71 1.91 -4.16 8.10
C VAL A 71 3.04 -3.21 8.53
N ASN A 72 2.86 -1.89 8.44
CA ASN A 72 3.86 -0.90 8.84
C ASN A 72 3.28 0.27 9.65
N ALA A 73 2.13 0.07 10.31
CA ALA A 73 1.39 1.13 11.00
C ALA A 73 2.21 1.74 12.16
N ALA A 74 2.80 0.91 13.02
CA ALA A 74 3.64 1.35 14.14
C ALA A 74 4.92 2.03 13.66
N ALA A 75 5.54 1.54 12.59
CA ALA A 75 6.74 2.16 12.03
C ALA A 75 6.42 3.54 11.43
N THR A 76 5.26 3.67 10.77
CA THR A 76 4.75 4.95 10.25
C THR A 76 4.50 5.94 11.38
N ALA A 77 3.80 5.53 12.45
CA ALA A 77 3.55 6.37 13.62
C ALA A 77 4.86 6.81 14.31
N ARG A 78 5.82 5.89 14.47
CA ARG A 78 7.14 6.20 15.03
C ARG A 78 7.92 7.19 14.17
N TYR A 79 7.82 7.10 12.84
CA TYR A 79 8.45 8.06 11.95
C TYR A 79 7.85 9.47 12.11
N LEU A 80 6.53 9.56 12.28
CA LEU A 80 5.82 10.82 12.49
C LEU A 80 6.19 11.52 13.82
N TRP A 81 6.61 10.79 14.85
CA TRP A 81 7.11 11.40 16.09
C TRP A 81 8.37 12.25 15.91
N ARG A 82 9.07 12.16 14.77
CA ARG A 82 10.15 13.08 14.42
C ARG A 82 9.66 14.49 14.09
N PHE A 83 8.35 14.68 13.95
CA PHE A 83 7.69 15.93 13.54
C PHE A 83 6.55 16.32 14.52
N PRO A 84 6.86 16.59 15.80
CA PRO A 84 5.85 16.70 16.87
C PRO A 84 4.86 17.85 16.68
N ASP A 85 5.24 18.94 16.01
CA ASP A 85 4.40 20.12 15.80
C ASP A 85 3.62 20.10 14.47
N SER A 86 3.70 19.00 13.72
CA SER A 86 3.05 18.89 12.41
C SER A 86 1.60 18.42 12.53
N ALA A 87 0.70 19.04 11.76
CA ALA A 87 -0.64 18.52 11.57
C ALA A 87 -0.59 17.21 10.78
N ILE A 88 -1.16 16.14 11.34
CA ILE A 88 -1.21 14.82 10.70
C ILE A 88 -2.60 14.61 10.14
N THR A 89 -2.68 14.36 8.83
CA THR A 89 -3.91 13.91 8.16
C THR A 89 -3.74 12.47 7.73
N LEU A 90 -4.62 11.59 8.19
CA LEU A 90 -4.68 10.20 7.76
C LEU A 90 -5.78 10.07 6.70
N VAL A 91 -5.42 9.63 5.50
CA VAL A 91 -6.32 9.56 4.35
C VAL A 91 -6.59 8.10 3.96
N PRO A 92 -7.70 7.50 4.41
CA PRO A 92 -8.19 6.23 3.88
C PRO A 92 -8.46 6.36 2.38
N MET A 93 -7.94 5.43 1.57
CA MET A 93 -8.12 5.49 0.12
C MET A 93 -9.44 4.92 -0.32
N GLY A 94 -9.98 3.97 0.44
CA GLY A 94 -11.21 3.29 0.12
C GLY A 94 -11.05 2.34 -1.07
N HIS A 95 -12.15 1.67 -1.40
CA HIS A 95 -12.21 0.76 -2.52
C HIS A 95 -12.23 1.54 -3.84
N GLU A 96 -11.17 1.38 -4.63
CA GLU A 96 -10.96 2.05 -5.92
C GLU A 96 -11.08 3.59 -5.87
N ALA A 97 -10.87 4.19 -4.69
CA ALA A 97 -11.10 5.62 -4.42
C ALA A 97 -12.56 6.10 -4.57
N ILE A 98 -13.53 5.18 -4.49
CA ILE A 98 -14.97 5.47 -4.66
C ILE A 98 -15.74 5.33 -3.35
N THR A 99 -15.52 4.25 -2.60
CA THR A 99 -16.26 3.98 -1.36
C THR A 99 -15.32 3.73 -0.19
N PRO A 100 -15.71 4.07 1.05
CA PRO A 100 -14.96 3.66 2.24
C PRO A 100 -14.70 2.15 2.26
N SER A 101 -13.56 1.74 2.83
CA SER A 101 -13.17 0.35 2.97
C SER A 101 -12.71 0.06 4.39
N LEU A 102 -13.15 -1.06 4.95
CA LEU A 102 -12.95 -1.39 6.37
C LEU A 102 -11.46 -1.51 6.73
N GLU A 103 -10.65 -2.09 5.85
CA GLU A 103 -9.20 -2.26 6.02
C GLU A 103 -8.47 -0.93 6.12
N ASP A 104 -8.87 0.07 5.33
CA ASP A 104 -8.24 1.39 5.36
C ASP A 104 -8.65 2.16 6.63
N ASP A 105 -9.91 2.03 7.06
CA ASP A 105 -10.36 2.58 8.33
C ASP A 105 -9.67 1.92 9.53
N LEU A 106 -9.44 0.61 9.49
CA LEU A 106 -8.69 -0.10 10.51
C LEU A 106 -7.21 0.30 10.50
N CYS A 107 -6.60 0.48 9.33
CA CYS A 107 -5.24 1.00 9.21
C CYS A 107 -5.13 2.41 9.81
N ARG A 108 -6.06 3.31 9.49
CA ARG A 108 -6.14 4.65 10.09
C ARG A 108 -6.24 4.57 11.61
N ARG A 109 -7.10 3.70 12.14
CA ARG A 109 -7.26 3.49 13.58
C ARG A 109 -6.00 2.94 14.24
N ALA A 110 -5.31 2.00 13.58
CA ALA A 110 -4.04 1.46 14.05
C ALA A 110 -2.98 2.56 14.19
N ILE A 111 -2.77 3.36 13.13
CA ILE A 111 -1.81 4.47 13.14
C ILE A 111 -2.18 5.49 14.23
N ALA A 112 -3.46 5.85 14.37
CA ALA A 112 -3.92 6.77 15.40
C ALA A 112 -3.67 6.24 16.82
N SER A 113 -3.90 4.95 17.08
CA SER A 113 -3.57 4.31 18.35
C SER A 113 -2.07 4.37 18.64
N HIS A 114 -1.23 4.03 17.66
CA HIS A 114 0.23 4.06 17.84
C HIS A 114 0.75 5.48 18.08
N LEU A 115 0.23 6.50 17.39
CA LEU A 115 0.59 7.90 17.62
C LEU A 115 0.33 8.35 19.08
N GLN A 116 -0.65 7.73 19.73
CA GLN A 116 -1.02 7.96 21.13
C GLN A 116 -0.33 6.99 22.11
N GLY A 117 0.60 6.16 21.65
CA GLY A 117 1.29 5.17 22.47
C GLY A 117 0.40 4.03 22.96
N ARG A 118 -0.72 3.76 22.26
CA ARG A 118 -1.69 2.72 22.61
C ARG A 118 -1.55 1.50 21.69
N PRO A 119 -1.76 0.27 22.19
CA PRO A 119 -1.82 -0.91 21.33
C PRO A 119 -3.06 -0.88 20.44
N PHE A 120 -3.00 -1.58 19.30
CA PHE A 120 -4.13 -1.82 18.42
C PHE A 120 -4.30 -3.32 18.19
N ASP A 121 -5.47 -3.85 18.51
CA ASP A 121 -5.81 -5.26 18.27
C ASP A 121 -6.72 -5.38 17.04
N LEU A 122 -6.20 -6.04 16.01
CA LEU A 122 -6.94 -6.30 14.78
C LEU A 122 -7.82 -7.56 14.89
N ALA A 123 -7.53 -8.48 15.82
CA ALA A 123 -8.14 -9.81 15.87
C ALA A 123 -9.69 -9.79 15.86
N PRO A 124 -10.37 -8.89 16.59
CA PRO A 124 -11.84 -8.81 16.56
C PRO A 124 -12.44 -8.45 15.19
N PHE A 125 -11.66 -7.83 14.31
CA PHE A 125 -12.10 -7.36 13.01
C PHE A 125 -11.80 -8.33 11.87
N ILE A 126 -10.97 -9.36 12.11
CA ILE A 126 -10.56 -10.34 11.09
C ILE A 126 -11.76 -11.03 10.42
N PRO A 127 -12.82 -11.48 11.13
CA PRO A 127 -13.99 -12.07 10.47
C PRO A 127 -14.68 -11.10 9.51
N ALA A 128 -14.89 -9.85 9.93
CA ALA A 128 -15.52 -8.82 9.10
C ALA A 128 -14.66 -8.44 7.88
N LEU A 129 -13.34 -8.40 8.04
CA LEU A 129 -12.41 -8.21 6.93
C LEU A 129 -12.50 -9.37 5.94
N ARG A 130 -12.51 -10.62 6.43
CA ARG A 130 -12.58 -11.83 5.61
C ARG A 130 -13.88 -11.90 4.80
N ASP A 131 -15.00 -11.56 5.42
CA ASP A 131 -16.31 -11.65 4.79
C ASP A 131 -16.66 -10.41 3.93
N GLY A 132 -16.02 -9.28 4.21
CA GLY A 132 -16.17 -8.00 3.52
C GLY A 132 -15.08 -7.76 2.48
N SER A 133 -14.22 -6.77 2.74
CA SER A 133 -13.24 -6.29 1.76
C SER A 133 -12.18 -7.31 1.37
N GLY A 134 -11.87 -8.29 2.21
CA GLY A 134 -10.95 -9.39 1.91
C GLY A 134 -11.59 -10.58 1.20
N ARG A 135 -12.90 -10.56 0.94
CA ARG A 135 -13.64 -11.72 0.40
C ARG A 135 -13.06 -12.25 -0.91
N TYR A 136 -12.53 -11.37 -1.76
CA TYR A 136 -12.01 -11.75 -3.07
C TYR A 136 -10.76 -12.65 -2.99
N PHE A 137 -9.97 -12.61 -1.91
CA PHE A 137 -8.82 -13.52 -1.71
C PHE A 137 -9.24 -14.99 -1.57
N PHE A 138 -10.53 -15.24 -1.28
CA PHE A 138 -11.07 -16.57 -1.05
C PHE A 138 -11.87 -17.11 -2.25
N GLY A 139 -11.90 -16.38 -3.37
CA GLY A 139 -12.52 -16.80 -4.64
C GLY A 139 -11.57 -17.57 -5.56
N ASP A 140 -11.97 -17.72 -6.83
CA ASP A 140 -11.28 -18.62 -7.77
C ASP A 140 -10.02 -18.00 -8.43
N ASP A 141 -9.92 -16.67 -8.52
CA ASP A 141 -8.75 -15.99 -9.13
C ASP A 141 -7.56 -15.94 -8.17
N GLN A 142 -7.02 -17.12 -7.85
CA GLN A 142 -5.84 -17.27 -7.01
C GLN A 142 -4.56 -16.79 -7.70
N ARG A 143 -4.58 -16.52 -9.00
CA ARG A 143 -3.44 -15.92 -9.70
C ARG A 143 -3.25 -14.48 -9.25
N GLN A 144 -4.30 -13.66 -9.29
CA GLN A 144 -4.25 -12.26 -8.89
C GLN A 144 -4.41 -12.06 -7.38
N TYR A 145 -5.21 -12.91 -6.73
CA TYR A 145 -5.60 -12.77 -5.33
C TYR A 145 -5.37 -14.09 -4.57
N PRO A 146 -4.12 -14.56 -4.45
CA PRO A 146 -3.82 -15.74 -3.65
C PRO A 146 -4.30 -15.55 -2.21
N ARG A 147 -4.83 -16.61 -1.60
CA ARG A 147 -5.40 -16.59 -0.24
C ARG A 147 -4.43 -16.05 0.80
N GLU A 148 -3.14 -16.34 0.63
CA GLU A 148 -2.04 -15.90 1.49
C GLU A 148 -1.89 -14.38 1.53
N ASP A 149 -2.36 -13.65 0.52
CA ASP A 149 -2.35 -12.18 0.55
C ASP A 149 -3.21 -11.63 1.68
N PHE A 150 -4.32 -12.29 2.02
CA PHE A 150 -5.14 -11.88 3.15
C PHE A 150 -4.31 -11.91 4.44
N GLU A 151 -3.64 -13.02 4.72
CA GLU A 151 -2.79 -13.20 5.91
C GLU A 151 -1.63 -12.21 5.94
N ARG A 152 -1.04 -11.92 4.78
CA ARG A 152 0.05 -10.94 4.65
C ARG A 152 -0.42 -9.52 4.93
N CYS A 153 -1.57 -9.13 4.39
CA CYS A 153 -2.11 -7.79 4.54
C CYS A 153 -2.57 -7.50 5.98
N ILE A 154 -3.04 -8.51 6.72
CA ILE A 154 -3.45 -8.36 8.13
C ILE A 154 -2.33 -8.58 9.15
N ALA A 155 -1.11 -8.87 8.71
CA ALA A 155 0.04 -9.07 9.59
C ALA A 155 0.53 -7.74 10.18
N CYS A 156 -0.22 -7.21 11.14
CA CYS A 156 0.04 -5.91 11.77
C CYS A 156 1.49 -5.75 12.19
N ASP A 157 2.07 -4.59 11.87
CA ASP A 157 3.41 -4.17 12.29
C ASP A 157 4.54 -5.16 11.95
N ARG A 158 4.34 -5.98 10.90
CA ARG A 158 5.35 -6.90 10.37
C ARG A 158 6.65 -6.22 9.94
N PHE A 159 6.56 -4.98 9.45
CA PHE A 159 7.68 -4.22 8.94
C PHE A 159 8.01 -3.02 9.84
N ASP A 160 9.29 -2.87 10.13
CA ASP A 160 9.83 -1.90 11.08
C ASP A 160 10.21 -0.55 10.45
N PHE A 161 9.74 -0.28 9.24
CA PHE A 161 10.10 0.90 8.48
C PHE A 161 8.89 1.65 7.91
N ALA A 162 9.03 2.97 7.81
CA ALA A 162 8.07 3.80 7.10
C ALA A 162 8.44 3.87 5.61
N ILE A 163 7.49 4.28 4.79
CA ILE A 163 7.70 4.49 3.36
C ILE A 163 7.34 5.94 3.05
N ARG A 164 8.34 6.74 2.69
CA ARG A 164 8.14 8.10 2.18
C ARG A 164 7.82 8.06 0.70
N ALA A 165 6.85 8.85 0.28
CA ALA A 165 6.56 9.09 -1.12
C ALA A 165 7.09 10.46 -1.55
N GLU A 166 8.02 10.45 -2.51
CA GLU A 166 8.59 11.62 -3.14
C GLU A 166 7.89 11.83 -4.48
N ARG A 167 7.10 12.91 -4.59
CA ARG A 167 6.29 13.17 -5.78
C ARG A 167 7.15 13.70 -6.92
N HIS A 168 6.90 13.21 -8.13
CA HIS A 168 7.57 13.58 -9.38
C HIS A 168 6.53 13.73 -10.49
N GLY A 169 5.84 14.86 -10.54
CA GLY A 169 4.81 15.11 -11.56
C GLY A 169 3.65 14.12 -11.47
N ASP A 170 3.59 13.18 -12.42
CA ASP A 170 2.52 12.18 -12.57
C ASP A 170 2.77 10.87 -11.78
N TYR A 171 3.93 10.71 -11.13
CA TYR A 171 4.26 9.55 -10.31
C TYR A 171 4.89 9.95 -8.97
N ALA A 172 5.18 8.96 -8.14
CA ALA A 172 5.99 9.14 -6.93
C ALA A 172 7.05 8.03 -6.81
N ARG A 173 8.20 8.39 -6.27
CA ARG A 173 9.24 7.46 -5.85
C ARG A 173 9.00 7.10 -4.39
N LEU A 174 8.91 5.80 -4.11
CA LEU A 174 8.77 5.30 -2.74
C LEU A 174 10.15 4.96 -2.16
N VAL A 175 10.44 5.48 -0.97
CA VAL A 175 11.72 5.31 -0.29
C VAL A 175 11.47 4.82 1.13
N ARG A 176 12.17 3.75 1.53
CA ARG A 176 12.19 3.26 2.92
C ARG A 176 12.90 4.29 3.81
N CYS A 177 12.30 4.68 4.94
CA CYS A 177 12.81 5.70 5.84
C CYS A 177 12.63 5.38 7.34
#